data_AF-A0A1L6MXG5-F1
#
_entry.id   AF-A0A1L6MXG5-F1
#
_cell.length_a   1.000
_cell.length_b   1.000
_cell.length_c   1.000
_cell.angle_alpha   90.00
_cell.angle_beta   90.00
_cell.angle_gamma   90.00
#
_symmetry.space_group_name_H-M   'P 1'
#
loop_
_entity.id
_entity.type
_entity.pdbx_description
1 polymer ?
#
loop_
_entity_poly.entity_id
_entity_poly.type
_entity_poly.pdbx_seq_one_letter_code
_entity_poly.pdbx_strand_id
1 'polypeptide(L)' 'MKAFSGDIVQEQTIGVIRLDEHFSTDPWRAAPNFIKIDAKGHDYEVLQGAYKILEMSLPTLMVEMMQSL' A
#
# COMPACT_ATOMS: atom_id res chain seq x y z
N MET A 1 34.86 3.80 29.45
CA MET A 1 33.49 3.22 29.41
C MET A 1 32.83 3.71 28.13
N LYS A 2 32.43 2.81 27.21
CA LYS A 2 31.66 3.18 26.01
C LYS A 2 30.19 3.22 26.40
N ALA A 3 29.55 4.39 26.30
CA ALA A 3 28.11 4.51 26.47
C ALA A 3 27.43 3.84 25.26
N PHE A 4 26.54 2.88 25.53
CA PHE A 4 25.61 2.40 24.52
C PHE A 4 24.61 3.51 24.25
N SER A 5 24.65 4.10 23.05
CA SER A 5 23.52 4.87 22.54
C SER A 5 22.42 3.86 22.21
N GLY A 6 21.51 3.64 23.16
CA GLY A 6 20.32 2.86 22.90
C GLY A 6 19.48 3.60 21.86
N ASP A 7 19.26 2.98 20.71
CA ASP A 7 18.35 3.52 19.69
C ASP A 7 16.96 3.69 20.33
N ILE A 8 16.39 4.89 20.20
CA ILE A 8 15.03 5.16 20.65
C ILE A 8 14.09 4.60 19.59
N VAL A 9 13.46 3.46 19.88
CA VAL A 9 12.41 2.89 19.04
C VAL A 9 11.10 3.61 19.36
N GLN A 10 10.53 4.31 18.37
CA GLN A 10 9.23 4.96 18.50
C GLN A 10 8.21 4.18 17.67
N GLU A 11 7.31 3.47 18.36
CA GLU A 11 6.19 2.78 17.71
C GLU A 11 5.13 3.81 17.27
N GLN A 12 4.64 3.66 16.03
CA GLN A 12 3.53 4.46 15.49
C GLN A 12 2.42 3.55 15.02
N THR A 13 1.19 3.82 15.47
CA THR A 13 -0.01 3.20 14.93
C THR A 13 -0.46 4.00 13.71
N ILE A 14 -0.57 3.32 12.56
CA ILE A 14 -1.11 3.90 11.33
C ILE A 14 -2.49 3.33 11.04
N GLY A 15 -3.39 4.18 10.53
CA GLY A 15 -4.68 3.73 10.01
C GLY A 15 -4.51 3.03 8.66
N VAL A 16 -5.19 1.90 8.48
CA VAL A 16 -5.27 1.18 7.21
C VAL A 16 -6.58 1.54 6.52
N ILE A 17 -6.53 1.87 5.23
CA ILE A 17 -7.71 2.22 4.42
C ILE A 17 -7.78 1.33 3.17
N ARG A 18 -9.00 1.13 2.64
CA ARG A 18 -9.16 0.50 1.33
C ARG A 18 -8.93 1.52 0.22
N LEU A 19 -8.22 1.14 -0.83
CA LEU A 19 -8.02 2.00 -1.99
C LEU A 19 -9.35 2.33 -2.69
N ASP A 20 -10.29 1.39 -2.75
CA ASP A 20 -11.64 1.62 -3.26
C ASP A 20 -12.35 2.79 -2.55
N GLU A 21 -12.23 2.89 -1.23
CA GLU A 21 -12.81 3.97 -0.42
C GLU A 21 -12.08 5.29 -0.64
N HIS A 22 -10.75 5.22 -0.70
CA HIS A 22 -9.91 6.38 -0.97
C HIS A 22 -10.26 7.04 -2.31
N PHE A 23 -10.54 6.27 -3.36
CA PHE A 23 -10.84 6.82 -4.69
C PHE A 23 -12.34 7.10 -4.93
N SER A 24 -13.25 6.55 -4.12
CA SER A 24 -14.70 6.79 -4.28
C SER A 24 -15.25 7.99 -3.51
N THR A 25 -14.54 8.46 -2.48
CA THR A 25 -15.01 9.53 -1.58
C THR A 25 -14.95 10.94 -2.18
N ASP A 26 -14.19 11.14 -3.25
CA ASP A 26 -14.02 12.44 -3.90
C ASP A 26 -14.32 12.33 -5.40
N PRO A 27 -15.43 12.91 -5.89
CA PRO A 27 -15.82 12.80 -7.30
C PRO A 27 -14.86 13.52 -8.26
N TRP A 28 -13.96 14.37 -7.75
CA TRP A 28 -12.91 15.02 -8.55
C TRP A 28 -11.60 14.27 -8.54
N ARG A 29 -11.49 13.20 -7.73
CA ARG A 29 -10.27 12.40 -7.64
C ARG A 29 -10.15 11.51 -8.86
N ALA A 30 -9.13 11.80 -9.67
CA ALA A 30 -8.81 10.97 -10.82
C ALA A 30 -8.44 9.55 -10.38
N ALA A 31 -8.94 8.57 -11.12
CA ALA A 31 -8.51 7.19 -10.97
C ALA A 31 -7.03 7.05 -11.36
N PRO A 32 -6.24 6.20 -10.67
CA PRO A 32 -4.86 5.99 -11.03
C PRO A 32 -4.75 5.27 -12.37
N ASN A 33 -3.75 5.65 -13.17
CA ASN A 33 -3.35 4.96 -14.40
C ASN A 33 -2.16 4.00 -14.18
N PHE A 34 -1.50 4.09 -13.03
CA PHE A 34 -0.41 3.22 -12.61
C PHE A 34 -0.45 3.03 -11.09
N ILE A 35 -0.23 1.79 -10.63
CA ILE A 35 -0.13 1.45 -9.20
C ILE A 35 1.09 0.54 -8.99
N LYS A 36 1.96 0.95 -8.06
CA LYS A 36 3.05 0.12 -7.54
C LYS A 36 2.68 -0.42 -6.16
N ILE A 37 2.80 -1.73 -5.96
CA ILE A 37 2.54 -2.42 -4.70
C ILE A 37 3.85 -3.08 -4.22
N ASP A 38 4.32 -2.65 -3.06
CA ASP A 38 5.42 -3.23 -2.27
C ASP A 38 5.02 -3.13 -0.80
N ALA A 39 4.21 -4.09 -0.34
CA ALA A 39 3.59 -4.07 0.98
C ALA A 39 4.13 -5.16 1.92
N LYS A 40 5.39 -5.59 1.70
CA LYS A 40 6.14 -6.53 2.55
C LYS A 40 5.32 -7.74 3.04
N GLY A 41 4.61 -8.39 2.11
CA GLY A 41 3.82 -9.60 2.39
C GLY A 41 2.31 -9.36 2.57
N HIS A 42 1.85 -8.11 2.48
CA HIS A 42 0.43 -7.74 2.47
C HIS A 42 -0.10 -7.35 1.08
N ASP A 43 0.63 -7.73 0.02
CA ASP A 43 0.36 -7.30 -1.35
C ASP A 43 -1.02 -7.79 -1.84
N TYR A 44 -1.43 -8.99 -1.39
CA TYR A 44 -2.76 -9.53 -1.71
C TYR A 44 -3.89 -8.73 -1.05
N GLU A 45 -3.73 -8.33 0.22
CA GLU A 45 -4.69 -7.51 0.94
C GLU A 45 -4.82 -6.11 0.32
N VAL A 46 -3.71 -5.55 -0.18
CA VAL A 46 -3.74 -4.30 -0.96
C VAL A 46 -4.56 -4.47 -2.23
N LEU A 47 -4.34 -5.56 -2.99
CA LEU A 47 -5.12 -5.86 -4.20
C LEU A 47 -6.61 -6.03 -3.88
N GLN A 48 -6.97 -6.73 -2.80
CA GLN A 48 -8.35 -6.87 -2.35
C GLN A 48 -8.98 -5.53 -1.96
N GLY A 49 -8.20 -4.63 -1.36
CA GLY A 49 -8.61 -3.27 -1.02
C GLY A 49 -8.80 -2.35 -2.23
N ALA A 50 -8.28 -2.74 -3.39
CA ALA A 50 -8.29 -1.98 -4.64
C ALA A 50 -9.17 -2.58 -5.74
N TYR A 51 -9.90 -3.67 -5.45
CA TYR A 51 -10.60 -4.46 -6.46
C TYR A 51 -11.44 -3.60 -7.43
N LYS A 52 -12.24 -2.66 -6.93
CA LYS A 52 -13.13 -1.85 -7.77
C LYS A 52 -12.35 -0.86 -8.61
N ILE A 53 -11.35 -0.21 -8.04
CA ILE A 53 -10.55 0.76 -8.81
C ILE A 53 -9.74 0.06 -9.90
N LEU A 54 -9.22 -1.15 -9.64
CA LEU A 54 -8.51 -1.96 -10.62
C LEU A 54 -9.43 -2.36 -11.78
N GLU A 55 -10.66 -2.78 -11.50
CA GLU A 55 -11.65 -3.16 -12.51
C GLU A 55 -12.09 -1.95 -13.36
N MET A 56 -12.29 -0.79 -12.73
CA MET A 56 -12.81 0.41 -13.40
C MET A 56 -11.75 1.16 -14.20
N SER A 57 -10.53 1.32 -13.67
CA SER A 57 -9.50 2.17 -14.27
C SER A 57 -8.45 1.41 -15.07
N LEU A 58 -8.41 0.07 -14.94
CA LEU A 58 -7.45 -0.81 -15.60
C LEU A 58 -6.02 -0.24 -15.59
N PRO A 59 -5.48 0.11 -14.41
CA PRO A 59 -4.18 0.73 -14.32
C PRO A 59 -3.08 -0.25 -14.71
N THR A 60 -1.94 0.27 -15.16
CA THR A 60 -0.72 -0.55 -15.21
C THR A 60 -0.30 -0.92 -13.78
N LEU A 61 -0.10 -2.22 -13.53
CA LEU A 61 0.29 -2.73 -12.22
C LEU A 61 1.75 -3.15 -12.18
N MET A 62 2.44 -2.74 -11.14
CA MET A 62 3.73 -3.27 -10.74
C MET A 62 3.61 -3.84 -9.33
N VAL A 63 3.64 -5.17 -9.22
CA VAL A 63 3.58 -5.87 -7.93
C VAL A 63 4.94 -6.52 -7.67
N GLU A 64 5.54 -6.23 -6.53
CA GLU A 64 6.78 -6.89 -6.10
C GLU A 64 6.47 -8.33 -5.67
N MET A 65 6.94 -9.30 -6.44
CA MET A 65 6.79 -10.72 -6.12
C MET A 65 8.03 -11.18 -5.36
N MET A 66 7.84 -11.72 -4.15
CA MET A 66 8.93 -12.38 -3.44
C MET A 66 9.35 -13.65 -4.20
N GLN A 67 10.62 -13.72 -4.60
CA GLN A 67 11.20 -14.96 -5.12
C GLN A 67 11.59 -15.85 -3.94
N SER A 68 10.94 -17.00 -3.80
CA SER A 68 11.48 -18.09 -2.97
C SER A 68 12.66 -18.72 -3.71
N LEU A 69 13.87 -18.62 -3.13
CA LEU A 69 15.06 -19.37 -3.55
C LEU A 69 14.97 -20.83 -3.09
#